data_AF-A0A914DD94-F1
#
_entry.id   AF-A0A914DD94-F1
#
_cell.length_a   1.000
_cell.length_b   1.000
_cell.length_c   1.000
_cell.angle_alpha   90.00
_cell.angle_beta   90.00
_cell.angle_gamma   90.00
#
_symmetry.space_group_name_H-M   'P 1'
#
loop_
_entity.id
_entity.type
_entity.pdbx_description
1 polymer ?
#
loop_
_entity_poly.entity_id
_entity_poly.type
_entity_poly.pdbx_seq_one_letter_code
_entity_poly.pdbx_strand_id
1 'polypeptide(L)'
;MFKCGRVGGWTGSILIISISSILNVHETIRNNFPPAVLHWKHLEMFNQDWLGDWDWTLYHLLYGAVFRNLFAISIALLIYNCHVSESDPFNKILSLKLWMPLSSISYSVYLIHVVPITFTFLLDQFPMTYTDKWHIAFHYLVQLSLSIAIGFIVTMSVEIPFRNLERIFSKKKIHLE
;
A
#
# COMPACT_ATOMS: atom_id res chain seq x y z
N MET A 1 29.12 15.40 -14.91
CA MET A 1 27.98 16.31 -15.19
C MET A 1 27.11 15.67 -16.27
N PHE A 2 26.21 14.75 -15.85
CA PHE A 2 25.29 14.10 -16.79
C PHE A 2 24.23 15.10 -17.23
N LYS A 3 24.35 15.59 -18.47
CA LYS A 3 23.26 16.28 -19.17
C LYS A 3 22.21 15.21 -19.53
N CYS A 4 21.44 14.78 -18.54
CA CYS A 4 20.31 13.88 -18.75
C CYS A 4 19.29 14.63 -19.62
N GLY A 5 18.99 14.06 -20.79
CA GLY A 5 18.06 14.62 -21.76
C GLY A 5 16.74 15.00 -21.11
N ARG A 6 16.32 16.23 -21.41
CA ARG A 6 15.26 17.02 -20.76
C ARG A 6 13.83 16.44 -20.80
N VAL A 7 13.59 15.22 -21.28
CA VAL A 7 12.22 14.71 -21.44
C VAL A 7 12.22 13.17 -21.35
N GLY A 8 11.91 12.57 -20.19
CA GLY A 8 11.56 11.12 -20.14
C GLY A 8 12.00 10.28 -18.94
N GLY A 9 12.73 10.80 -17.94
CA GLY A 9 13.12 9.98 -16.77
C GLY A 9 11.92 9.51 -15.92
N TRP A 10 10.95 10.41 -15.76
CA TRP A 10 9.68 10.20 -15.09
C TRP A 10 8.76 9.20 -15.81
N THR A 11 8.73 9.19 -17.15
CA THR A 11 7.90 8.24 -17.92
C THR A 11 8.37 6.80 -17.73
N GLY A 12 9.68 6.56 -17.62
CA GLY A 12 10.22 5.24 -17.30
C GLY A 12 9.79 4.73 -15.92
N SER A 13 9.80 5.60 -14.91
CA SER A 13 9.38 5.22 -13.55
C SER A 13 7.89 4.89 -13.49
N ILE A 14 7.03 5.66 -14.15
CA ILE A 14 5.59 5.35 -14.26
C ILE A 14 5.38 4.02 -14.96
N LEU A 15 6.04 3.81 -16.10
CA LEU A 15 5.88 2.60 -16.89
C LEU A 15 6.21 1.37 -16.04
N ILE A 16 7.32 1.40 -15.28
CA ILE A 16 7.72 0.30 -14.41
C ILE A 16 6.70 0.11 -13.27
N ILE A 17 6.22 1.18 -12.64
CA ILE A 17 5.19 1.09 -11.59
C ILE A 17 3.91 0.49 -12.14
N SER A 18 3.40 0.99 -13.26
CA SER A 18 2.18 0.50 -13.89
C SER A 18 2.31 -0.97 -14.31
N ILE A 19 3.41 -1.36 -14.94
CA ILE A 19 3.67 -2.76 -15.30
C ILE A 19 3.72 -3.63 -14.04
N SER A 20 4.43 -3.20 -13.00
CA SER A 20 4.53 -3.94 -11.73
C SER A 20 3.17 -4.10 -11.05
N SER A 21 2.35 -3.05 -11.02
CA SER A 21 1.01 -3.11 -10.42
C SER A 21 0.07 -4.02 -11.22
N ILE A 22 0.11 -3.96 -12.56
CA ILE A 22 -0.71 -4.80 -13.43
C ILE A 22 -0.32 -6.28 -13.26
N LEU A 23 0.99 -6.58 -13.27
CA LEU A 23 1.48 -7.94 -13.02
C LEU A 23 1.01 -8.45 -11.64
N ASN A 24 1.08 -7.61 -10.61
CA ASN A 24 0.63 -7.98 -9.28
C ASN A 24 -0.87 -8.25 -9.18
N VAL A 25 -1.69 -7.41 -9.81
CA VAL A 25 -3.14 -7.61 -9.86
C VAL A 25 -3.47 -8.87 -10.68
N HIS A 26 -2.81 -9.07 -11.82
CA HIS A 26 -3.02 -10.23 -12.67
C HIS A 26 -2.67 -11.54 -11.95
N GLU A 27 -1.52 -11.59 -11.26
CA GLU A 27 -1.10 -12.75 -10.50
C GLU A 27 -2.06 -13.06 -9.34
N THR A 28 -2.54 -12.01 -8.66
CA THR A 28 -3.55 -12.13 -7.59
C THR A 28 -4.87 -12.71 -8.12
N ILE A 29 -5.33 -12.26 -9.29
CA ILE A 29 -6.58 -12.73 -9.91
C ILE A 29 -6.44 -14.17 -10.43
N ARG A 30 -5.31 -14.51 -11.05
CA ARG A 30 -5.06 -15.84 -11.62
C ARG A 30 -4.94 -16.90 -10.53
N ASN A 31 -4.21 -16.60 -9.48
CA ASN A 31 -3.92 -17.59 -8.46
C ASN A 31 -5.04 -17.66 -7.39
N ASN A 32 -6.07 -16.81 -7.47
CA ASN A 32 -7.20 -16.79 -6.54
C ASN A 32 -6.73 -16.74 -5.05
N PHE A 33 -5.54 -16.15 -4.83
CA PHE A 33 -4.85 -16.13 -3.54
C PHE A 33 -5.42 -14.99 -2.67
N PRO A 34 -6.04 -15.27 -1.52
CA PRO A 34 -5.62 -14.58 -0.31
C PRO A 34 -4.21 -15.11 0.04
N PRO A 35 -3.12 -14.31 -0.02
CA PRO A 35 -1.89 -14.73 0.63
C PRO A 35 -2.18 -14.83 2.12
N ALA A 36 -2.26 -16.07 2.62
CA ALA A 36 -2.52 -16.36 4.02
C ALA A 36 -1.42 -15.75 4.91
N VAL A 37 -1.82 -14.98 5.92
CA VAL A 37 -0.98 -14.68 7.10
C VAL A 37 -1.84 -14.78 8.35
N LEU A 38 -2.41 -15.98 8.62
CA LEU A 38 -2.92 -16.37 9.96
C LEU A 38 -3.31 -17.85 10.10
N HIS A 39 -2.65 -18.79 9.41
CA HIS A 39 -2.88 -20.22 9.66
C HIS A 39 -1.57 -21.01 9.72
N TRP A 40 -1.20 -21.42 10.93
CA TRP A 40 -0.07 -22.30 11.27
C TRP A 40 -0.24 -23.75 10.82
N LYS A 41 -1.18 -24.02 9.91
CA LYS A 41 -1.51 -25.36 9.44
C LYS A 41 -1.63 -25.33 7.91
N HIS A 42 -0.70 -26.01 7.27
CA HIS A 42 -0.64 -26.21 5.83
C HIS A 42 -1.91 -26.94 5.37
N LEU A 43 -2.74 -26.33 4.52
CA LEU A 43 -3.88 -27.02 3.91
C LEU A 43 -3.35 -27.90 2.77
N GLU A 44 -3.69 -29.19 2.82
CA GLU A 44 -3.32 -30.25 1.87
C GLU A 44 -3.81 -30.02 0.42
N MET A 45 -4.48 -28.88 0.17
CA MET A 45 -4.87 -28.42 -1.17
C MET A 45 -3.71 -27.97 -2.05
N PHE A 46 -2.51 -27.78 -1.48
CA PHE A 46 -1.24 -27.72 -2.23
C PHE A 46 -0.57 -29.10 -2.28
N ASN A 47 -1.34 -30.18 -2.47
CA ASN A 47 -0.72 -31.39 -2.98
C ASN A 47 -0.30 -31.12 -4.44
N GLN A 48 0.99 -31.30 -4.68
CA GLN A 48 1.69 -30.92 -5.89
C GLN A 48 1.71 -32.12 -6.85
N ASP A 49 0.55 -32.72 -7.10
CA ASP A 49 0.39 -33.99 -7.83
C ASP A 49 -0.36 -33.85 -9.17
N TRP A 50 -0.97 -32.69 -9.48
CA TRP A 50 -1.77 -32.49 -10.71
C TRP A 50 -1.20 -31.49 -11.73
N LEU A 51 -0.05 -30.87 -11.46
CA LEU A 51 0.65 -30.00 -12.40
C LEU A 51 1.89 -30.74 -12.87
N GLY A 52 1.90 -31.18 -14.13
CA GLY A 52 3.08 -31.81 -14.72
C GLY A 52 4.35 -30.97 -14.52
N ASP A 53 5.48 -31.67 -14.34
CA ASP A 53 6.86 -31.21 -14.12
C ASP A 53 7.34 -30.04 -15.01
N TRP A 54 6.79 -28.84 -14.81
CA TRP A 54 7.29 -27.60 -15.38
C TRP A 54 7.64 -26.66 -14.22
N ASP A 55 8.86 -26.12 -14.19
CA ASP A 55 9.48 -25.40 -13.07
C ASP A 55 8.89 -24.00 -12.78
N TRP A 56 7.57 -23.88 -12.55
CA TRP A 56 6.92 -22.62 -12.15
C TRP A 56 7.36 -22.12 -10.76
N THR A 57 8.03 -22.95 -9.96
CA THR A 57 8.63 -22.58 -8.67
C THR A 57 9.65 -21.46 -8.83
N LEU A 58 10.48 -21.53 -9.88
CA LEU A 58 11.48 -20.50 -10.15
C LEU A 58 10.80 -19.16 -10.46
N TYR A 59 9.72 -19.19 -11.24
CA TYR A 59 8.93 -17.99 -11.55
C TYR A 59 8.34 -17.36 -10.28
N HIS A 60 7.67 -18.13 -9.41
CA HIS A 60 7.09 -17.59 -8.17
C HIS A 60 8.15 -17.04 -7.21
N LEU A 61 9.28 -17.73 -7.08
CA LEU A 61 10.36 -17.32 -6.17
C LEU A 61 11.04 -16.03 -6.66
N LEU A 62 11.35 -15.96 -7.95
CA LEU A 62 11.90 -14.75 -8.57
C LEU A 62 10.90 -13.61 -8.49
N TYR A 63 9.63 -13.86 -8.85
CA TYR A 63 8.58 -12.86 -8.79
C TYR A 63 8.45 -12.27 -7.38
N GLY A 64 8.32 -13.13 -6.36
CA GLY A 64 8.21 -12.72 -4.95
C GLY A 64 9.43 -11.98 -4.40
N ALA A 65 10.64 -12.28 -4.88
CA ALA A 65 11.84 -11.57 -4.47
C ALA A 65 11.99 -10.20 -5.17
N VAL A 66 11.69 -10.11 -6.47
CA VAL A 66 12.04 -8.92 -7.27
C VAL A 66 10.94 -7.86 -7.30
N PHE A 67 9.66 -8.22 -7.18
CA PHE A 67 8.56 -7.26 -7.40
C PHE A 67 8.63 -6.06 -6.44
N ARG A 68 8.87 -6.31 -5.15
CA ARG A 68 8.96 -5.25 -4.13
C ARG A 68 10.21 -4.39 -4.31
N ASN A 69 11.32 -5.00 -4.75
CA ASN A 69 12.57 -4.30 -5.02
C ASN A 69 12.46 -3.40 -6.26
N LEU A 70 11.87 -3.89 -7.35
CA LEU A 70 11.63 -3.12 -8.57
C LEU A 70 10.70 -1.92 -8.31
N PHE A 71 9.65 -2.12 -7.51
CA PHE A 71 8.79 -1.04 -7.07
C PHE A 71 9.55 0.03 -6.27
N ALA A 72 10.38 -0.38 -5.31
CA ALA A 72 11.18 0.54 -4.50
C ALA A 72 12.20 1.32 -5.35
N ILE A 73 12.90 0.66 -6.28
CA ILE A 73 13.82 1.32 -7.22
C ILE A 73 13.09 2.33 -8.08
N SER A 74 11.87 2.01 -8.54
CA SER A 74 11.06 2.91 -9.35
C SER A 74 10.67 4.18 -8.58
N ILE A 75 10.32 4.05 -7.30
CA ILE A 75 10.07 5.21 -6.43
C ILE A 75 11.35 6.01 -6.20
N ALA A 76 12.49 5.34 -5.97
CA ALA A 76 13.77 6.04 -5.79
C ALA A 76 14.16 6.87 -7.02
N LEU A 77 13.97 6.32 -8.23
CA LEU A 77 14.15 7.06 -9.48
C LEU A 77 13.17 8.23 -9.60
N LEU A 78 11.91 8.05 -9.21
CA LEU A 78 10.93 9.16 -9.19
C LEU A 78 11.40 10.30 -8.28
N ILE A 79 11.83 10.00 -7.05
CA ILE A 79 12.34 10.99 -6.09
C ILE A 79 13.60 11.69 -6.64
N TYR A 80 14.51 10.93 -7.23
CA TYR A 80 15.71 11.49 -7.87
C TYR A 80 15.35 12.49 -8.97
N ASN A 81 14.38 12.17 -9.83
CA ASN A 81 13.90 13.09 -10.86
C ASN A 81 13.27 14.36 -10.26
N CYS A 82 12.52 14.25 -9.16
CA CYS A 82 11.98 15.41 -8.44
C CYS A 82 13.09 16.33 -7.90
N HIS A 83 14.21 15.77 -7.43
CA HIS A 83 15.33 16.54 -6.90
C HIS A 83 16.14 17.25 -8.00
N VAL A 84 16.31 16.62 -9.17
CA VAL A 84 17.12 17.17 -10.27
C VAL A 84 16.37 18.25 -11.06
N SER A 85 15.05 18.20 -11.13
CA SER A 85 14.25 19.15 -11.91
C SER A 85 13.05 19.68 -11.13
N GLU A 86 13.14 20.94 -10.69
CA GLU A 86 12.03 21.65 -10.02
C GLU A 86 10.79 21.80 -10.91
N SER A 87 10.96 21.80 -12.24
CA SER A 87 9.90 22.00 -13.22
C SER A 87 9.15 20.72 -13.62
N ASP A 88 9.44 19.56 -13.02
CA ASP A 88 8.73 18.31 -13.31
C ASP A 88 7.25 18.43 -12.86
N PRO A 89 6.26 18.09 -13.70
CA PRO A 89 4.86 17.99 -13.26
C PRO A 89 4.67 17.10 -12.03
N PHE A 90 5.50 16.07 -11.82
CA PHE A 90 5.42 15.26 -10.60
C PHE A 90 5.78 16.03 -9.34
N ASN A 91 6.79 16.89 -9.40
CA ASN A 91 7.15 17.73 -8.27
C ASN A 91 5.95 18.61 -7.87
N LYS A 92 5.22 19.16 -8.85
CA LYS A 92 4.00 19.95 -8.59
C LYS A 92 2.88 19.13 -7.97
N ILE A 93 2.66 17.90 -8.45
CA ILE A 93 1.63 16.99 -7.91
C ILE A 93 1.99 16.59 -6.49
N LEU A 94 3.24 16.19 -6.22
CA LEU A 94 3.68 15.74 -4.90
C LEU A 94 3.78 16.91 -3.90
N SER A 95 4.05 18.14 -4.36
CA SER A 95 4.08 19.33 -3.51
C SER A 95 2.68 19.87 -3.18
N LEU A 96 1.60 19.24 -3.65
CA LEU A 96 0.24 19.68 -3.33
C LEU A 96 0.01 19.59 -1.81
N LYS A 97 -0.50 20.69 -1.23
CA LYS A 97 -0.85 20.78 0.19
C LYS A 97 -1.94 19.77 0.61
N LEU A 98 -2.65 19.20 -0.36
CA LEU A 98 -3.61 18.11 -0.18
C LEU A 98 -2.97 16.80 0.34
N TRP A 99 -1.70 16.54 0.01
CA TRP A 99 -1.02 15.31 0.47
C TRP A 99 -0.71 15.32 1.97
N MET A 100 -0.57 16.51 2.58
CA MET A 100 -0.27 16.63 4.01
C MET A 100 -1.37 16.02 4.90
N PRO A 101 -2.67 16.38 4.77
CA PRO A 101 -3.72 15.73 5.55
C PRO A 101 -3.94 14.27 5.14
N LEU A 102 -3.75 13.93 3.86
CA LEU A 102 -3.95 12.56 3.37
C LEU A 102 -2.94 11.57 3.98
N SER A 103 -1.69 11.99 4.14
CA SER A 103 -0.65 11.18 4.79
C SER A 103 -0.97 10.89 6.27
N SER A 104 -1.49 11.88 6.99
CA SER A 104 -1.90 11.76 8.40
C SER A 104 -3.08 10.80 8.57
N ILE A 105 -4.11 10.92 7.72
CA ILE A 105 -5.25 9.98 7.70
C ILE A 105 -4.77 8.56 7.40
N SER A 106 -3.88 8.37 6.43
CA SER A 106 -3.36 7.05 6.05
C SER A 106 -2.62 6.37 7.22
N TYR A 107 -1.88 7.13 8.02
CA TYR A 107 -1.22 6.63 9.22
C TYR A 107 -2.24 6.19 10.29
N SER A 108 -3.24 7.03 10.57
CA SER A 108 -4.31 6.69 11.50
C SER A 108 -5.11 5.45 11.06
N VAL A 109 -5.42 5.34 9.76
CA VAL A 109 -6.07 4.16 9.18
C VAL A 109 -5.22 2.90 9.38
N TYR A 110 -3.91 2.97 9.14
CA TYR A 110 -3.01 1.85 9.33
C TYR A 110 -3.01 1.32 10.79
N LEU A 111 -3.11 2.19 11.79
CA LEU A 111 -3.19 1.73 13.17
C LEU A 111 -4.54 1.08 13.51
N ILE A 112 -5.62 1.57 12.92
CA ILE A 112 -6.98 1.18 13.32
C ILE A 112 -7.55 0.03 12.50
N HIS A 113 -7.11 -0.17 11.25
CA HIS A 113 -7.73 -1.10 10.30
C HIS A 113 -7.87 -2.54 10.84
N VAL A 114 -7.02 -2.98 11.77
CA VAL A 114 -7.09 -4.31 12.39
C VAL A 114 -8.37 -4.49 13.21
N VAL A 115 -8.89 -3.42 13.84
CA VAL A 115 -10.10 -3.47 14.67
C VAL A 115 -11.36 -3.84 13.87
N PRO A 116 -11.76 -3.10 12.80
CA PRO A 116 -12.94 -3.46 12.01
C PRO A 116 -12.78 -4.82 11.31
N ILE A 117 -11.57 -5.18 10.89
CA ILE A 117 -11.30 -6.49 10.29
C ILE A 117 -11.59 -7.60 11.31
N THR A 118 -11.02 -7.50 12.51
CA THR A 118 -11.22 -8.49 13.59
C THR A 118 -12.68 -8.58 13.99
N PHE A 119 -13.38 -7.45 14.08
CA PHE A 119 -14.81 -7.42 14.41
C PHE A 119 -15.66 -8.15 13.36
N THR A 120 -15.31 -8.02 12.08
CA THR A 120 -16.01 -8.73 11.01
C THR A 120 -15.85 -10.25 11.15
N PHE A 121 -14.63 -10.72 11.45
CA PHE A 121 -14.37 -12.14 11.70
C PHE A 121 -15.02 -12.71 12.95
N LEU A 122 -15.35 -11.87 13.95
CA LEU A 122 -16.07 -12.30 15.15
C LEU A 122 -17.58 -12.41 14.93
N LEU A 123 -18.13 -11.59 14.03
CA LEU A 123 -19.56 -11.60 13.71
C LEU A 123 -19.94 -12.72 12.73
N ASP A 124 -19.05 -13.03 11.79
CA ASP A 124 -19.29 -14.05 10.79
C ASP A 124 -18.94 -15.45 11.30
N GLN A 125 -19.83 -16.42 11.04
CA GLN A 125 -19.62 -17.82 11.42
C GLN A 125 -18.73 -18.53 10.41
N PHE A 126 -17.65 -19.13 10.88
CA PHE A 126 -16.77 -19.94 10.04
C PHE A 126 -17.43 -21.29 9.70
N PRO A 127 -17.33 -21.79 8.45
CA PRO A 127 -16.52 -21.28 7.34
C PRO A 127 -17.27 -20.31 6.40
N MET A 128 -16.61 -19.22 5.99
CA MET A 128 -17.15 -18.30 4.98
C MET A 128 -17.04 -18.92 3.58
N THR A 129 -18.17 -19.33 3.01
CA THR A 129 -18.23 -19.81 1.62
C THR A 129 -18.48 -18.63 0.69
N TYR A 130 -17.43 -18.16 0.01
CA TYR A 130 -17.57 -17.13 -1.04
C TYR A 130 -17.82 -17.82 -2.38
N THR A 131 -19.04 -17.72 -2.91
CA THR A 131 -19.39 -18.27 -4.23
C THR A 131 -18.89 -17.42 -5.39
N ASP A 132 -18.82 -16.10 -5.20
CA ASP A 132 -18.56 -15.13 -6.27
C ASP A 132 -17.42 -14.16 -5.93
N LYS A 133 -16.55 -13.88 -6.92
CA LYS A 133 -15.42 -12.93 -6.78
C LYS A 133 -15.88 -11.50 -6.44
N TRP A 134 -17.09 -11.13 -6.89
CA TRP A 134 -17.70 -9.83 -6.59
C TRP A 134 -18.01 -9.64 -5.11
N HIS A 135 -18.39 -10.70 -4.40
CA HIS A 135 -18.66 -10.62 -2.97
C HIS A 135 -17.38 -10.29 -2.18
N ILE A 136 -16.25 -10.88 -2.55
CA ILE A 136 -14.94 -10.60 -1.93
C ILE A 136 -14.52 -9.14 -2.18
N ALA A 137 -14.66 -8.68 -3.43
CA ALA A 137 -14.34 -7.30 -3.79
C ALA A 137 -15.21 -6.28 -3.04
N PHE A 138 -16.52 -6.53 -2.92
CA PHE A 138 -17.42 -5.67 -2.17
C PHE A 138 -17.09 -5.64 -0.67
N HIS A 139 -16.81 -6.81 -0.08
CA HIS A 139 -16.43 -6.91 1.32
C HIS A 139 -15.16 -6.10 1.62
N TYR A 140 -14.15 -6.19 0.75
CA TYR A 140 -12.95 -5.36 0.83
C TYR A 140 -13.25 -3.86 0.77
N LEU A 141 -14.10 -3.42 -0.17
CA LEU A 141 -14.46 -2.00 -0.30
C LEU A 141 -15.20 -1.46 0.93
N VAL A 142 -16.10 -2.26 1.50
CA VAL A 142 -16.79 -1.92 2.75
C VAL A 142 -15.80 -1.80 3.91
N GLN A 143 -14.89 -2.75 4.08
CA GLN A 143 -13.88 -2.68 5.15
C GLN A 143 -12.91 -1.51 4.98
N LEU A 144 -12.49 -1.23 3.74
CA LEU A 144 -11.62 -0.10 3.43
C LEU A 144 -12.31 1.23 3.74
N SER A 145 -13.54 1.43 3.26
CA SER A 145 -14.30 2.66 3.50
C SER A 145 -14.56 2.89 4.99
N LEU A 146 -14.92 1.83 5.73
CA LEU A 146 -15.11 1.91 7.18
C LEU A 146 -13.81 2.29 7.90
N SER A 147 -12.69 1.68 7.53
CA SER A 147 -11.38 1.99 8.12
C SER A 147 -10.96 3.43 7.86
N ILE A 148 -11.20 3.95 6.65
CA ILE A 148 -10.95 5.35 6.29
C ILE A 148 -11.81 6.30 7.12
N ALA A 149 -13.10 6.01 7.29
CA ALA A 149 -14.01 6.83 8.08
C ALA A 149 -13.58 6.92 9.56
N ILE A 150 -13.23 5.78 10.18
CA ILE A 150 -12.77 5.76 11.57
C ILE A 150 -11.39 6.43 11.71
N GLY A 151 -10.47 6.15 10.79
CA GLY A 151 -9.15 6.79 10.76
C GLY A 151 -9.23 8.32 10.64
N PHE A 152 -10.20 8.83 9.86
CA PHE A 152 -10.47 10.26 9.77
C PHE A 152 -10.93 10.85 11.10
N ILE A 153 -11.86 10.19 11.81
CA ILE A 153 -12.32 10.63 13.13
C ILE A 153 -11.16 10.69 14.12
N VAL A 154 -10.31 9.65 14.17
CA VAL A 154 -9.15 9.63 15.07
C VAL A 154 -8.12 10.70 14.72
N THR A 155 -7.89 10.96 13.44
CA THR A 155 -7.01 12.06 12.99
C THR A 155 -7.51 13.41 13.52
N MET A 156 -8.82 13.65 13.46
CA MET A 156 -9.45 14.89 13.94
C MET A 156 -9.44 15.01 15.47
N SER A 157 -9.69 13.91 16.19
CA SER A 157 -9.80 13.91 17.64
C SER A 157 -8.47 13.82 18.38
N VAL A 158 -7.44 13.18 17.79
CA VAL A 158 -6.16 12.91 18.46
C VAL A 158 -5.01 13.58 17.74
N GLU A 159 -4.82 13.32 16.46
CA GLU A 159 -3.59 13.70 15.76
C GLU A 159 -3.47 15.22 15.58
N ILE A 160 -4.54 15.90 15.16
CA ILE A 160 -4.56 17.36 15.02
C ILE A 160 -4.37 18.11 16.36
N PRO A 161 -5.09 17.77 17.46
CA PRO A 161 -4.88 18.46 18.73
C PRO A 161 -3.48 18.21 19.31
N PHE A 162 -2.93 16.99 19.17
CA PHE A 162 -1.56 16.72 19.61
C PHE A 162 -0.52 17.55 18.85
N ARG A 163 -0.67 17.68 17.53
CA ARG A 163 0.20 18.54 16.71
C ARG A 163 0.12 20.02 17.10
N ASN A 164 -1.05 20.49 17.52
CA ASN A 164 -1.20 21.84 18.04
C ASN A 164 -0.53 21.99 19.42
N LEU A 165 -0.65 20.98 20.28
CA LEU A 165 -0.02 20.96 21.60
C LEU A 165 1.52 20.98 21.49
N GLU A 166 2.10 20.16 20.62
CA GLU A 166 3.54 20.11 20.35
C GLU A 166 4.09 21.47 19.89
N ARG A 167 3.35 22.19 19.04
CA ARG A 167 3.74 23.55 18.61
C ARG A 167 3.76 24.54 19.77
N ILE A 168 2.85 24.42 20.73
CA ILE A 168 2.81 25.28 21.93
C ILE A 168 4.00 24.98 22.84
N PHE A 169 4.28 23.70 23.11
CA PHE A 169 5.43 23.29 23.93
C PHE A 169 6.77 23.66 23.30
N SER A 170 6.95 23.44 22.00
CA SER A 170 8.18 23.80 21.28
C SER A 170 8.43 25.31 21.26
N LYS A 171 7.38 26.14 21.09
CA LYS A 171 7.52 27.60 21.21
C LYS A 171 7.91 28.05 22.61
N LYS A 172 7.40 27.38 23.64
CA LYS A 172 7.72 27.68 25.04
C LYS A 172 9.18 27.35 25.38
N LYS A 173 9.74 26.28 24.80
CA LYS A 173 11.14 25.89 24.99
C LYS A 173 12.12 26.96 24.48
N ILE A 174 11.80 27.62 23.36
CA ILE A 174 12.63 28.65 22.72
C ILE A 174 12.67 29.96 23.52
N HIS A 175 11.68 30.22 24.39
CA HIS A 175 11.62 31.47 25.18
C HIS A 175 12.22 31.32 26.58
N LEU A 176 12.70 30.13 26.94
CA LEU A 176 13.32 29.81 28.24
C LEU A 176 14.84 29.59 28.12
N GLU A 177 15.39 29.68 26.91
CA GLU A 177 16.83 29.83 26.61
C GLU A 177 17.12 31.29 26.25
#